data_AF-A0AAW8L6A0-F1
#
_entry.id   AF-A0AAW8L6A0-F1
#
_cell.length_a   1.000
_cell.length_b   1.000
_cell.length_c   1.000
_cell.angle_alpha   90.00
_cell.angle_beta   90.00
_cell.angle_gamma   90.00
#
_symmetry.space_group_name_H-M   'P 1'
#
loop_
_entity.id
_entity.type
_entity.pdbx_description
1 polymer ?
#
loop_
_entity_poly.entity_id
_entity_poly.type
_entity_poly.pdbx_seq_one_letter_code
_entity_poly.pdbx_strand_id
1 'polypeptide(L)'
;EEVESIDADAQALLLPSLTSESHTYIQGKDLPLEETIANMSAILANLGMKIEIASWRNIVPNVWSLHIRDAQSPMCFTNGKGATKESALASALGEFIERLNCNFFYNDQFWGEDIANADFVHYPDEKWFKPGPNGELPKEILDEYC
;
A
#
# COMPACT_ATOMS: atom_id res chain seq x y z
N GLU A 1 -25.31 -3.23 -5.34
CA GLU A 1 -25.55 -2.72 -3.98
C GLU A 1 -25.23 -1.26 -3.93
N GLU A 2 -26.21 -0.47 -3.50
CA GLU A 2 -26.04 0.93 -3.10
C GLU A 2 -25.62 0.89 -1.63
N VAL A 3 -24.53 1.56 -1.25
CA VAL A 3 -24.04 1.53 0.14
C VAL A 3 -24.91 2.47 0.96
N GLU A 4 -25.83 1.91 1.76
CA GLU A 4 -26.84 2.67 2.53
C GLU A 4 -26.24 3.56 3.65
N SER A 5 -25.00 3.31 4.09
CA SER A 5 -24.31 4.14 5.08
C SER A 5 -22.79 3.99 5.03
N ILE A 6 -22.06 5.11 5.09
CA ILE A 6 -20.59 5.19 5.11
C ILE A 6 -20.00 4.54 6.37
N ASP A 7 -20.74 4.56 7.49
CA ASP A 7 -20.26 4.16 8.80
C ASP A 7 -20.58 2.69 9.16
N ALA A 8 -21.55 2.06 8.46
CA ALA A 8 -21.99 0.71 8.81
C ALA A 8 -20.97 -0.39 8.45
N ASP A 9 -20.09 -0.12 7.48
CA ASP A 9 -19.01 -1.02 7.03
C ASP A 9 -17.62 -0.60 7.55
N ALA A 10 -17.53 0.48 8.32
CA ALA A 10 -16.29 0.98 8.89
C ALA A 10 -15.89 0.13 10.10
N GLN A 11 -14.61 -0.32 10.15
CA GLN A 11 -14.01 -1.15 11.22
C GLN A 11 -14.20 -2.68 11.10
N ALA A 12 -14.58 -3.19 9.93
CA ALA A 12 -14.33 -4.60 9.64
C ALA A 12 -12.83 -4.80 9.41
N LEU A 13 -12.17 -5.55 10.29
CA LEU A 13 -10.85 -6.12 9.98
C LEU A 13 -10.99 -6.90 8.68
N LEU A 14 -10.01 -6.77 7.78
CA LEU A 14 -9.90 -7.61 6.59
C LEU A 14 -9.65 -9.06 7.05
N LEU A 15 -10.73 -9.76 7.37
CA LEU A 15 -10.75 -11.21 7.46
C LEU A 15 -10.87 -11.68 6.01
N PRO A 16 -9.83 -12.29 5.41
CA PRO A 16 -9.97 -12.87 4.11
C PRO A 16 -11.06 -13.95 4.24
N SER A 17 -12.24 -13.71 3.67
CA SER A 17 -13.20 -14.78 3.42
C SER A 17 -12.56 -15.64 2.33
N LEU A 18 -11.75 -16.61 2.75
CA LEU A 18 -10.95 -17.50 1.91
C LEU A 18 -11.80 -18.52 1.12
N THR A 19 -13.08 -18.24 0.89
CA THR A 19 -14.05 -19.23 0.43
C THR A 19 -15.03 -18.64 -0.58
N SER A 20 -14.54 -17.88 -1.56
CA SER A 20 -15.28 -17.77 -2.81
C SER A 20 -14.71 -18.81 -3.77
N GLU A 21 -15.56 -19.72 -4.28
CA GLU A 21 -15.20 -20.61 -5.40
C GLU A 21 -15.11 -19.84 -6.74
N SER A 22 -15.43 -18.53 -6.75
CA SER A 22 -15.31 -17.69 -7.94
C SER A 22 -13.86 -17.34 -8.23
N HIS A 23 -13.50 -17.36 -9.50
CA HIS A 23 -12.23 -16.85 -10.01
C HIS A 23 -12.53 -15.76 -11.04
N THR A 24 -12.44 -14.51 -10.61
CA THR A 24 -12.77 -13.34 -11.44
C THR A 24 -11.50 -12.78 -12.05
N TYR A 25 -11.35 -12.93 -13.37
CA TYR A 25 -10.25 -12.35 -14.14
C TYR A 25 -10.65 -11.02 -14.75
N ILE A 26 -9.78 -10.01 -14.62
CA ILE A 26 -9.92 -8.72 -15.30
C ILE A 26 -8.76 -8.52 -16.27
N GLN A 27 -9.01 -7.75 -17.35
CA GLN A 27 -8.02 -7.54 -18.40
C GLN A 27 -6.72 -6.93 -17.84
N GLY A 28 -5.59 -7.50 -18.22
CA GLY A 28 -4.25 -7.02 -17.84
C GLY A 28 -3.79 -7.42 -16.44
N LYS A 29 -4.48 -8.34 -15.76
CA LYS A 29 -4.04 -8.94 -14.50
C LYS A 29 -3.78 -10.44 -14.69
N ASP A 30 -2.71 -10.91 -14.06
CA ASP A 30 -2.21 -12.29 -14.24
C ASP A 30 -2.86 -13.29 -13.28
N LEU A 31 -3.53 -12.81 -12.23
CA LEU A 31 -4.23 -13.62 -11.22
C LEU A 31 -5.68 -13.16 -11.08
N PRO A 32 -6.59 -14.06 -10.66
CA PRO A 32 -7.95 -13.67 -10.33
C PRO A 32 -7.97 -12.75 -9.09
N LEU A 33 -9.01 -11.92 -9.00
CA LEU A 33 -9.13 -10.91 -7.93
C LEU A 33 -9.11 -11.55 -6.54
N GLU A 34 -9.81 -12.67 -6.37
CA GLU A 34 -9.95 -13.38 -5.09
C GLU A 34 -8.60 -13.88 -4.58
N GLU A 35 -7.80 -14.51 -5.46
CA GLU A 35 -6.44 -14.96 -5.15
C GLU A 35 -5.50 -13.77 -4.89
N THR A 36 -5.60 -12.72 -5.70
CA THR A 36 -4.81 -11.49 -5.54
C THR A 36 -5.05 -10.85 -4.17
N ILE A 37 -6.32 -10.71 -3.76
CA ILE A 37 -6.72 -10.17 -2.46
C ILE A 37 -6.23 -11.07 -1.33
N ALA A 38 -6.41 -12.39 -1.44
CA ALA A 38 -5.96 -13.35 -0.44
C ALA A 38 -4.44 -13.28 -0.22
N ASN A 39 -3.66 -13.27 -1.31
CA ASN A 39 -2.21 -13.22 -1.27
C ASN A 39 -1.71 -11.91 -0.63
N MET A 40 -2.21 -10.76 -1.08
CA MET A 40 -1.79 -9.46 -0.54
C MET A 40 -2.22 -9.26 0.92
N SER A 41 -3.43 -9.72 1.29
CA SER A 41 -3.89 -9.67 2.68
C SER A 41 -3.01 -10.54 3.57
N ALA A 42 -2.64 -11.74 3.11
CA ALA A 42 -1.75 -12.63 3.84
C ALA A 42 -0.33 -12.03 4.01
N ILE A 43 0.22 -11.38 2.99
CA ILE A 43 1.51 -10.68 3.08
C ILE A 43 1.47 -9.62 4.20
N LEU A 44 0.45 -8.75 4.20
CA LEU A 44 0.33 -7.69 5.20
C LEU A 44 0.12 -8.25 6.61
N ALA A 45 -0.72 -9.29 6.75
CA ALA A 45 -0.93 -9.97 8.03
C ALA A 45 0.36 -10.63 8.56
N ASN A 46 1.15 -11.26 7.67
CA ASN A 46 2.42 -11.88 8.04
C ASN A 46 3.49 -10.85 8.46
N LEU A 47 3.39 -9.62 7.96
CA LEU A 47 4.20 -8.47 8.42
C LEU A 47 3.69 -7.88 9.74
N GLY A 48 2.60 -8.42 10.31
CA GLY A 48 2.00 -7.96 11.56
C GLY A 48 1.05 -6.78 11.42
N MET A 49 0.73 -6.35 10.19
CA MET A 49 -0.16 -5.22 9.93
C MET A 49 -1.62 -5.63 10.09
N LYS A 50 -2.42 -4.72 10.64
CA LYS A 50 -3.86 -4.92 10.83
C LYS A 50 -4.64 -3.97 9.95
N ILE A 51 -4.90 -4.38 8.72
CA ILE A 51 -5.62 -3.54 7.76
C ILE A 51 -7.12 -3.59 8.05
N GLU A 52 -7.72 -2.41 8.15
CA GLU A 52 -9.17 -2.23 8.25
C GLU A 52 -9.68 -1.41 7.08
N ILE A 53 -10.94 -1.67 6.71
CA ILE A 53 -11.66 -0.84 5.74
C ILE A 53 -12.33 0.30 6.51
N ALA A 54 -11.99 1.53 6.15
CA ALA A 54 -12.58 2.71 6.80
C ALA A 54 -13.84 3.20 6.07
N SER A 55 -13.93 3.04 4.75
CA SER A 55 -15.14 3.39 3.99
C SER A 55 -15.19 2.73 2.61
N TRP A 56 -16.41 2.52 2.13
CA TRP A 56 -16.75 2.10 0.76
C TRP A 56 -17.58 3.17 0.05
N ARG A 57 -17.43 3.26 -1.28
CA ARG A 57 -18.31 4.07 -2.14
C ARG A 57 -18.57 3.36 -3.46
N ASN A 58 -19.81 3.46 -3.92
CA ASN A 58 -20.28 3.02 -5.24
C ASN A 58 -21.29 4.05 -5.77
N ILE A 59 -20.79 5.16 -6.33
CA ILE A 59 -21.63 6.33 -6.65
C ILE A 59 -22.43 6.09 -7.94
N VAL A 60 -21.88 5.33 -8.89
CA VAL A 60 -22.52 4.96 -10.15
C VAL A 60 -22.18 3.51 -10.52
N PRO A 61 -22.99 2.83 -11.36
CA PRO A 61 -22.73 1.44 -11.74
C PRO A 61 -21.31 1.24 -12.26
N ASN A 62 -20.66 0.17 -11.77
CA ASN A 62 -19.31 -0.24 -12.15
C ASN A 62 -18.22 0.77 -11.74
N VAL A 63 -18.44 1.62 -10.73
CA VAL A 63 -17.40 2.54 -10.22
C VAL A 63 -17.35 2.45 -8.70
N TRP A 64 -16.40 1.67 -8.22
CA TRP A 64 -16.14 1.43 -6.81
C TRP A 64 -14.87 2.14 -6.36
N SER A 65 -14.92 2.63 -5.12
CA SER A 65 -13.73 3.05 -4.39
C SER A 65 -13.83 2.66 -2.93
N LEU A 66 -12.68 2.47 -2.28
CA LEU A 66 -12.58 2.25 -0.85
C LEU A 66 -11.36 2.95 -0.27
N HIS A 67 -11.40 3.15 1.04
CA HIS A 67 -10.27 3.60 1.84
C HIS A 67 -9.91 2.52 2.85
N ILE A 68 -8.63 2.13 2.89
CA ILE A 68 -8.08 1.19 3.87
C ILE A 68 -6.95 1.85 4.66
N ARG A 69 -6.72 1.39 5.90
CA ARG A 69 -5.61 1.86 6.73
C ARG A 69 -5.14 0.78 7.69
N ASP A 70 -3.93 0.94 8.22
CA ASP A 70 -3.48 0.15 9.37
C ASP A 70 -4.17 0.65 10.65
N ALA A 71 -4.82 -0.25 11.39
CA ALA A 71 -5.49 0.05 12.65
C ALA A 71 -4.53 0.55 13.75
N GLN A 72 -3.25 0.15 13.70
CA GLN A 72 -2.23 0.58 14.66
C GLN A 72 -1.49 1.84 14.22
N SER A 73 -1.46 2.12 12.91
CA SER A 73 -0.89 3.34 12.34
C SER A 73 -1.85 3.95 11.32
N PRO A 74 -2.87 4.71 11.75
CA PRO A 74 -3.88 5.27 10.85
C PRO A 74 -3.35 6.24 9.79
N MET A 75 -2.10 6.72 9.95
CA MET A 75 -1.40 7.52 8.94
C MET A 75 -0.98 6.70 7.72
N CYS A 76 -0.82 5.38 7.88
CA CYS A 76 -0.58 4.45 6.78
C CYS A 76 -1.93 4.04 6.17
N PHE A 77 -2.33 4.71 5.10
CA PHE A 77 -3.58 4.44 4.41
C PHE A 77 -3.42 4.53 2.90
N THR A 78 -4.30 3.84 2.17
CA THR A 78 -4.37 3.92 0.71
C THR A 78 -5.82 3.90 0.24
N ASN A 79 -6.01 4.28 -1.01
CA ASN A 79 -7.32 4.23 -1.63
C ASN A 79 -7.28 3.25 -2.80
N GLY A 80 -8.36 2.49 -2.97
CA GLY A 80 -8.52 1.59 -4.10
C GLY A 80 -9.64 2.05 -4.99
N LYS A 81 -9.53 1.73 -6.28
CA LYS A 81 -10.56 2.01 -7.29
C LYS A 81 -10.72 0.81 -8.21
N GLY A 82 -11.95 0.53 -8.63
CA GLY A 82 -12.23 -0.64 -9.45
C GLY A 82 -13.63 -0.63 -10.07
N ALA A 83 -13.84 -1.51 -11.04
CA ALA A 83 -15.15 -1.69 -11.65
C ALA A 83 -16.10 -2.55 -10.79
N THR A 84 -15.54 -3.25 -9.80
CA THR A 84 -16.23 -4.10 -8.83
C THR A 84 -15.68 -3.83 -7.43
N LYS A 85 -16.38 -4.32 -6.40
CA LYS A 85 -15.94 -4.23 -5.01
C LYS A 85 -14.56 -4.89 -4.83
N GLU A 86 -14.37 -6.07 -5.39
CA GLU A 86 -13.15 -6.88 -5.31
C GLU A 86 -11.98 -6.20 -6.03
N SER A 87 -12.21 -5.65 -7.24
CA SER A 87 -11.14 -4.97 -7.99
C SER A 87 -10.70 -3.67 -7.30
N ALA A 88 -11.62 -2.96 -6.65
CA ALA A 88 -11.26 -1.82 -5.82
C ALA A 88 -10.42 -2.25 -4.61
N LEU A 89 -10.80 -3.31 -3.90
CA LEU A 89 -10.02 -3.83 -2.77
C LEU A 89 -8.62 -4.31 -3.19
N ALA A 90 -8.53 -5.06 -4.28
CA ALA A 90 -7.25 -5.48 -4.85
C ALA A 90 -6.37 -4.26 -5.19
N SER A 91 -6.96 -3.20 -5.75
CA SER A 91 -6.26 -1.94 -6.03
C SER A 91 -5.75 -1.26 -4.75
N ALA A 92 -6.57 -1.20 -3.69
CA ALA A 92 -6.18 -0.58 -2.42
C ALA A 92 -5.00 -1.31 -1.75
N LEU A 93 -5.09 -2.65 -1.68
CA LEU A 93 -4.05 -3.51 -1.12
C LEU A 93 -2.76 -3.44 -1.93
N GLY A 94 -2.87 -3.45 -3.26
CA GLY A 94 -1.71 -3.28 -4.15
C GLY A 94 -1.03 -1.93 -3.95
N GLU A 95 -1.82 -0.84 -3.86
CA GLU A 95 -1.29 0.48 -3.52
C GLU A 95 -0.63 0.47 -2.13
N PHE A 96 -1.20 -0.20 -1.14
CA PHE A 96 -0.62 -0.27 0.20
C PHE A 96 0.76 -0.92 0.20
N ILE A 97 0.89 -2.05 -0.50
CA ILE A 97 2.17 -2.76 -0.67
C ILE A 97 3.16 -1.93 -1.47
N GLU A 98 2.72 -1.22 -2.51
CA GLU A 98 3.56 -0.27 -3.27
C GLU A 98 4.14 0.81 -2.35
N ARG A 99 3.29 1.51 -1.59
CA ARG A 99 3.73 2.57 -0.67
C ARG A 99 4.65 2.04 0.43
N LEU A 100 4.36 0.85 0.95
CA LEU A 100 5.20 0.19 1.95
C LEU A 100 6.59 -0.13 1.39
N ASN A 101 6.66 -0.74 0.21
CA ASN A 101 7.94 -1.13 -0.40
C ASN A 101 8.82 0.07 -0.75
N CYS A 102 8.22 1.23 -1.05
CA CYS A 102 8.93 2.46 -1.38
C CYS A 102 9.18 3.38 -0.17
N ASN A 103 8.99 2.90 1.07
CA ASN A 103 9.10 3.70 2.29
C ASN A 103 8.25 4.98 2.28
N PHE A 104 7.19 5.00 1.46
CA PHE A 104 6.51 6.23 1.07
C PHE A 104 5.59 6.78 2.17
N PHE A 105 5.09 5.93 3.06
CA PHE A 105 4.24 6.39 4.18
C PHE A 105 4.93 7.38 5.12
N TYR A 106 6.26 7.37 5.15
CA TYR A 106 7.06 8.20 6.06
C TYR A 106 8.06 9.10 5.32
N ASN A 107 7.89 9.31 4.01
CA ASN A 107 8.82 10.09 3.17
C ASN A 107 8.96 11.55 3.62
N ASP A 108 7.92 12.12 4.21
CA ASP A 108 7.87 13.52 4.66
C ASP A 108 8.28 13.69 6.14
N GLN A 109 8.81 12.64 6.77
CA GLN A 109 9.13 12.61 8.20
C GLN A 109 10.62 12.37 8.43
N PHE A 110 11.17 13.02 9.45
CA PHE A 110 12.46 12.62 10.02
C PHE A 110 12.24 11.44 10.97
N TRP A 111 12.98 10.34 10.77
CA TRP A 111 12.80 9.09 11.52
C TRP A 111 13.56 9.04 12.86
N GLY A 112 14.23 10.12 13.23
CA GLY A 112 14.98 10.23 14.49
C GLY A 112 16.45 9.83 14.36
N GLU A 113 17.22 10.17 15.39
CA GLU A 113 18.68 9.94 15.41
C GLU A 113 19.03 8.46 15.46
N ASP A 114 18.22 7.62 16.11
CA ASP A 114 18.47 6.18 16.22
C ASP A 114 18.48 5.51 14.85
N ILE A 115 17.47 5.82 14.01
CA ILE A 115 17.40 5.27 12.65
C ILE A 115 18.43 5.94 11.74
N ALA A 116 18.67 7.24 11.89
CA ALA A 116 19.69 7.96 11.10
C ALA A 116 21.11 7.43 11.30
N ASN A 117 21.38 6.74 12.41
CA ASN A 117 22.68 6.13 12.73
C ASN A 117 22.66 4.58 12.69
N ALA A 118 21.58 3.98 12.17
CA ALA A 118 21.50 2.53 12.01
C ALA A 118 22.42 2.02 10.88
N ASP A 119 22.58 0.70 10.77
CA ASP A 119 23.40 0.07 9.72
C ASP A 119 22.91 0.43 8.30
N PHE A 120 21.60 0.70 8.15
CA PHE A 120 20.99 1.30 6.96
C PHE A 120 19.74 2.10 7.38
N VAL A 121 19.39 3.12 6.59
CA VAL A 121 18.19 3.94 6.78
C VAL A 121 17.05 3.43 5.90
N HIS A 122 17.23 3.35 4.57
CA HIS A 122 16.18 3.04 3.61
C HIS A 122 16.19 1.58 3.17
N TYR A 123 17.33 1.08 2.70
CA TYR A 123 17.50 -0.31 2.26
C TYR A 123 18.91 -0.82 2.57
N PRO A 124 19.09 -2.13 2.84
CA PRO A 124 20.41 -2.69 3.14
C PRO A 124 21.48 -2.50 2.04
N ASP A 125 21.08 -2.25 0.80
CA ASP A 125 21.96 -2.04 -0.35
C ASP A 125 22.15 -0.55 -0.71
N GLU A 126 21.66 0.37 0.13
CA GLU A 126 21.89 1.79 -0.03
C GLU A 126 23.37 2.17 0.07
N LYS A 127 23.73 3.33 -0.49
CA LYS A 127 25.10 3.83 -0.48
C LYS A 127 25.17 5.26 0.03
N TRP A 128 26.11 5.47 0.95
CA TRP A 128 26.39 6.76 1.55
C TRP A 128 27.62 7.39 0.91
N PHE A 129 27.45 8.61 0.36
CA PHE A 129 28.53 9.39 -0.21
C PHE A 129 28.69 10.69 0.55
N LYS A 130 29.92 11.00 0.98
CA LYS A 130 30.19 12.29 1.61
C LYS A 130 30.15 13.40 0.55
N PRO A 131 29.59 14.59 0.85
CA PRO A 131 29.64 15.72 -0.06
C PRO A 131 31.07 16.08 -0.47
N GLY A 132 31.23 16.54 -1.71
CA GLY A 132 32.51 17.07 -2.20
C GLY A 132 32.89 18.42 -1.59
N PRO A 133 34.04 18.99 -1.98
CA PRO A 133 34.44 20.34 -1.59
C PRO A 133 33.31 21.35 -1.87
N ASN A 134 33.05 22.27 -0.94
CA ASN A 134 31.98 23.27 -1.04
C ASN A 134 30.56 22.70 -1.25
N GLY A 135 30.31 21.43 -0.90
CA GLY A 135 28.99 20.81 -1.05
C GLY A 135 28.68 20.31 -2.46
N GLU A 136 29.70 20.10 -3.29
CA GLU A 136 29.56 19.51 -4.62
C GLU A 136 28.96 18.09 -4.58
N LEU A 137 28.18 17.74 -5.62
CA LEU A 137 27.63 16.41 -5.80
C LEU A 137 28.78 15.39 -6.05
N PRO A 138 28.86 14.29 -5.29
CA PRO A 138 29.84 13.23 -5.52
C PRO A 138 29.73 12.63 -6.93
N LYS A 139 30.86 12.33 -7.58
CA LYS A 139 30.91 11.82 -8.96
C LYS A 139 30.35 10.41 -9.11
N GLU A 140 30.24 9.69 -8.01
CA GLU A 140 29.69 8.34 -7.92
C GLU A 140 28.15 8.32 -7.93
N ILE A 141 27.50 9.48 -7.77
CA ILE A 141 26.04 9.64 -7.80
C ILE A 141 25.63 10.12 -9.21
N LEU A 142 24.56 9.53 -9.75
CA LEU A 142 24.02 9.78 -11.11
C LEU A 142 24.95 9.34 -12.25
N ASP A 143 24.65 9.78 -13.46
CA ASP A 143 25.40 9.51 -14.69
C ASP A 143 25.66 10.79 -15.50
N GLU A 144 26.32 10.65 -16.66
CA GLU A 144 26.69 11.77 -17.53
C GLU A 144 25.48 12.47 -18.20
N TYR A 145 24.27 11.92 -18.10
CA TYR A 145 23.05 12.47 -18.69
C TYR A 145 22.21 13.31 -17.70
N CYS A 146 22.68 13.47 -16.46
CA CYS A 146 22.00 14.19 -15.39
C CYS A 146 22.47 15.64 -15.23
#